data_AF-A0A7J6SXH3-F1
#
_entry.id   AF-A0A7J6SXH3-F1
#
_cell.length_a   1.000
_cell.length_b   1.000
_cell.length_c   1.000
_cell.angle_alpha   90.00
_cell.angle_beta   90.00
_cell.angle_gamma   90.00
#
_symmetry.space_group_name_H-M   'P 1'
#
loop_
_entity.id
_entity.type
_entity.pdbx_description
1 polymer ?
#
loop_
_entity_poly.entity_id
_entity_poly.type
_entity_poly.pdbx_seq_one_letter_code
_entity_poly.pdbx_strand_id
1 'polypeptide(L)'
;MTDESRKEAARKVLAEDTLPFYLARIEKIMDGHKFSVGDNLTIADLELVSVLEWLASGVLTGIRTDIVDGYPLLSKLQRLVGENPAVSLWREKREIQAQKKRIYRRQEPSV
;
A
#
# COMPACT_ATOMS: atom_id res chain seq x y z
N MET A 1 23.75 10.42 -20.62
CA MET A 1 22.80 10.01 -19.56
C MET A 1 22.49 8.53 -19.75
N THR A 2 22.84 7.68 -18.79
CA THR A 2 22.61 6.21 -18.82
C THR A 2 21.15 5.91 -18.48
N ASP A 3 20.66 4.72 -18.81
CA ASP A 3 19.29 4.30 -18.46
C ASP A 3 19.05 4.34 -16.94
N GLU A 4 20.01 3.89 -16.14
CA GLU A 4 19.92 3.94 -14.67
C GLU A 4 19.81 5.36 -14.12
N SER A 5 20.59 6.32 -14.64
CA SER A 5 20.48 7.72 -14.23
C SER A 5 19.10 8.34 -14.56
N ARG A 6 18.45 7.88 -15.65
CA ARG A 6 17.08 8.32 -15.98
C ARG A 6 16.05 7.75 -15.00
N LYS A 7 16.17 6.47 -14.64
CA LYS A 7 15.28 5.81 -13.67
C LYS A 7 15.38 6.46 -12.30
N GLU A 8 16.59 6.80 -11.86
CA GLU A 8 16.82 7.48 -10.59
C GLU A 8 16.17 8.88 -10.57
N ALA A 9 16.39 9.68 -11.63
CA ALA A 9 15.75 10.98 -11.76
C ALA A 9 14.21 10.86 -11.78
N ALA A 10 13.66 9.87 -12.49
CA ALA A 10 12.21 9.64 -12.54
C ALA A 10 11.63 9.24 -11.17
N ARG A 11 12.33 8.41 -10.39
CA ARG A 11 11.91 8.05 -9.01
C ARG A 11 11.93 9.26 -8.09
N LYS A 12 12.89 10.15 -8.26
CA LYS A 12 12.96 11.39 -7.49
C LYS A 12 11.73 12.27 -7.75
N VAL A 13 11.37 12.50 -9.01
CA VAL A 13 10.14 13.23 -9.40
C VAL A 13 8.88 12.52 -8.89
N LEU A 14 8.87 11.18 -8.92
CA LEU A 14 7.77 10.41 -8.38
C LEU A 14 7.61 10.64 -6.87
N ALA A 15 8.70 10.58 -6.10
CA ALA A 15 8.71 10.71 -4.65
C ALA A 15 8.42 12.14 -4.17
N GLU A 16 9.01 13.14 -4.83
CA GLU A 16 9.01 14.53 -4.36
C GLU A 16 7.81 15.33 -4.89
N ASP A 17 7.35 15.02 -6.11
CA ASP A 17 6.30 15.82 -6.76
C ASP A 17 5.00 15.01 -6.95
N THR A 18 5.11 13.87 -7.61
CA THR A 18 3.93 13.14 -8.12
C THR A 18 3.11 12.52 -7.00
N LEU A 19 3.75 11.73 -6.12
CA LEU A 19 3.06 11.06 -5.02
C LEU A 19 2.43 12.07 -4.06
N PRO A 20 3.14 13.12 -3.58
CA PRO A 20 2.53 14.11 -2.70
C PRO A 20 1.33 14.83 -3.34
N PHE A 21 1.42 15.16 -4.62
CA PHE A 21 0.35 15.80 -5.38
C PHE A 21 -0.95 14.98 -5.39
N TYR A 22 -0.85 13.66 -5.58
CA TYR A 22 -2.02 12.78 -5.62
C TYR A 22 -2.54 12.44 -4.23
N LEU A 23 -1.65 12.11 -3.28
CA LEU A 23 -2.05 11.76 -1.91
C LEU A 23 -2.80 12.92 -1.25
N ALA A 24 -2.34 14.16 -1.43
CA ALA A 24 -3.05 15.35 -0.93
C ALA A 24 -4.43 15.56 -1.57
N ARG A 25 -4.61 15.18 -2.84
CA ARG A 25 -5.93 15.26 -3.51
C ARG A 25 -6.86 14.18 -3.03
N ILE A 26 -6.36 12.98 -2.79
CA ILE A 26 -7.17 11.90 -2.26
C ILE A 26 -7.66 12.27 -0.86
N GLU A 27 -6.81 12.80 0.02
CA GLU A 27 -7.24 13.39 1.30
C GLU A 27 -8.40 14.38 1.13
N LYS A 28 -8.29 15.29 0.16
CA LYS A 28 -9.34 16.27 -0.12
C LYS A 28 -10.66 15.64 -0.60
N ILE A 29 -10.60 14.56 -1.38
CA ILE A 29 -11.78 13.81 -1.84
C ILE A 29 -12.44 13.06 -0.67
N MET A 30 -11.63 12.60 0.27
CA MET A 30 -12.07 11.87 1.46
C MET A 30 -12.61 12.78 2.55
N ASP A 31 -12.37 14.08 2.48
CA ASP A 31 -12.84 15.04 3.46
C ASP A 31 -14.37 15.00 3.57
N GLY A 32 -14.86 14.93 4.81
CA GLY A 32 -16.28 14.76 5.11
C GLY A 32 -16.83 13.33 4.96
N HIS A 33 -16.02 12.34 4.55
CA HIS A 33 -16.46 10.95 4.39
C HIS A 33 -15.82 10.00 5.42
N LYS A 34 -16.52 8.90 5.73
CA LYS A 34 -15.93 7.82 6.55
C LYS A 34 -14.89 7.01 5.77
N PHE A 35 -15.15 6.74 4.50
CA PHE A 35 -14.34 5.97 3.55
C PHE A 35 -13.96 6.82 2.33
N SER A 36 -13.39 6.22 1.29
CA SER A 36 -12.80 6.93 0.14
C SER A 36 -13.81 7.78 -0.65
N VAL A 37 -15.03 7.27 -0.81
CA VAL A 37 -16.08 7.88 -1.67
C VAL A 37 -17.45 7.96 -0.98
N GLY A 38 -17.46 8.01 0.35
CA GLY A 38 -18.69 8.11 1.16
C GLY A 38 -18.61 7.33 2.46
N ASP A 39 -19.76 6.97 3.02
CA ASP A 39 -19.84 6.36 4.36
C ASP A 39 -19.86 4.83 4.40
N ASN A 40 -19.87 4.21 3.22
CA ASN A 40 -19.85 2.76 3.06
C ASN A 40 -18.50 2.29 2.52
N LEU A 41 -18.06 1.11 2.99
CA LEU A 41 -16.88 0.45 2.46
C LEU A 41 -17.15 -0.03 1.03
N THR A 42 -16.23 0.27 0.12
CA THR A 42 -16.30 -0.10 -1.30
C THR A 42 -14.99 -0.73 -1.77
N ILE A 43 -14.96 -1.18 -3.03
CA ILE A 43 -13.73 -1.67 -3.66
C ILE A 43 -12.64 -0.59 -3.75
N ALA A 44 -13.01 0.70 -3.82
CA ALA A 44 -12.06 1.80 -3.86
C ALA A 44 -11.18 1.85 -2.61
N ASP A 45 -11.76 1.55 -1.45
CA ASP A 45 -11.06 1.52 -0.17
C ASP A 45 -10.04 0.38 -0.10
N LEU A 46 -10.43 -0.80 -0.58
CA LEU A 46 -9.57 -1.98 -0.59
C LEU A 46 -8.37 -1.80 -1.53
N GLU A 47 -8.62 -1.23 -2.72
CA GLU A 47 -7.57 -0.95 -3.68
C GLU A 47 -6.63 0.14 -3.16
N LEU A 48 -7.19 1.24 -2.64
CA LEU A 48 -6.39 2.34 -2.11
C LEU A 48 -5.50 1.86 -0.95
N VAL A 49 -6.04 1.09 0.01
CA VAL A 49 -5.23 0.53 1.10
C VAL A 49 -4.13 -0.38 0.58
N SER A 50 -4.41 -1.20 -0.45
CA SER A 50 -3.39 -2.07 -1.06
C SER A 50 -2.26 -1.26 -1.71
N VAL A 51 -2.59 -0.16 -2.39
CA VAL A 51 -1.61 0.77 -2.97
C VAL A 51 -0.78 1.45 -1.88
N LEU A 52 -1.41 1.93 -0.80
CA LEU A 52 -0.70 2.57 0.32
C LEU A 52 0.27 1.60 1.01
N GLU A 53 -0.17 0.36 1.25
CA GLU A 53 0.69 -0.69 1.80
C GLU A 53 1.86 -1.03 0.87
N TRP A 54 1.64 -1.04 -0.45
CA TRP A 54 2.71 -1.25 -1.41
C TRP A 54 3.72 -0.11 -1.45
N LEU A 55 3.27 1.14 -1.43
CA LEU A 55 4.13 2.33 -1.36
C LEU A 55 4.98 2.32 -0.08
N ALA A 56 4.39 1.93 1.05
CA ALA A 56 5.06 1.86 2.35
C ALA A 56 5.90 0.58 2.56
N SER A 57 5.84 -0.40 1.66
CA SER A 57 6.45 -1.73 1.86
C SER A 57 7.98 -1.76 1.84
N GLY A 58 8.63 -0.69 1.36
CA GLY A 58 10.09 -0.60 1.23
C GLY A 58 10.68 -1.36 0.04
N VAL A 59 9.85 -2.00 -0.79
CA VAL A 59 10.31 -2.69 -2.02
C VAL A 59 10.64 -1.71 -3.15
N LEU A 60 10.15 -0.48 -3.06
CA LEU A 60 10.31 0.55 -4.08
C LEU A 60 11.59 1.36 -3.84
N THR A 61 12.61 1.09 -4.63
CA THR A 61 13.85 1.88 -4.61
C THR A 61 13.56 3.36 -4.83
N GLY A 62 14.10 4.22 -3.97
CA GLY A 62 13.96 5.69 -4.07
C GLY A 62 12.65 6.26 -3.52
N ILE A 63 11.74 5.41 -3.02
CA ILE A 63 10.54 5.84 -2.29
C ILE A 63 10.74 5.52 -0.81
N ARG A 64 10.54 6.51 0.06
CA ARG A 64 10.63 6.29 1.51
C ARG A 64 9.41 5.53 2.01
N THR A 65 9.59 4.70 3.03
CA THR A 65 8.49 3.90 3.61
C THR A 65 7.46 4.75 4.35
N ASP A 66 7.82 5.96 4.76
CA ASP A 66 6.96 6.92 5.46
C ASP A 66 6.24 7.90 4.51
N ILE A 67 6.28 7.66 3.19
CA ILE A 67 5.71 8.57 2.17
C ILE A 67 4.21 8.81 2.36
N VAL A 68 3.49 7.90 3.03
CA VAL A 68 2.04 7.98 3.28
C VAL A 68 1.69 8.48 4.70
N ASP A 69 2.66 8.62 5.60
CA ASP A 69 2.40 8.88 7.02
C ASP A 69 1.89 10.31 7.28
N GLY A 70 2.13 11.24 6.36
CA GLY A 70 1.67 12.63 6.43
C GLY A 70 0.19 12.85 6.09
N TYR A 71 -0.58 11.78 5.81
CA TYR A 71 -1.94 11.84 5.29
C TYR A 71 -2.92 11.16 6.26
N PRO A 72 -3.54 11.91 7.19
CA PRO A 72 -4.27 11.34 8.32
C PRO A 72 -5.58 10.61 7.95
N LEU A 73 -6.30 11.03 6.90
CA LEU A 73 -7.50 10.32 6.43
C LEU A 73 -7.10 9.01 5.73
N LEU A 74 -5.97 8.97 5.03
CA LEU A 74 -5.41 7.74 4.48
C LEU A 74 -5.01 6.75 5.59
N SER A 75 -4.34 7.22 6.65
CA SER A 75 -4.02 6.38 7.81
C SER A 75 -5.29 5.88 8.52
N LYS A 76 -6.31 6.73 8.66
CA LYS A 76 -7.63 6.35 9.18
C LYS A 76 -8.26 5.25 8.31
N LEU A 77 -8.18 5.37 6.99
CA LEU A 77 -8.73 4.38 6.07
C LEU A 77 -8.04 3.03 6.22
N GLN A 78 -6.71 2.99 6.26
CA GLN A 78 -5.94 1.75 6.47
C GLN A 78 -6.39 1.04 7.75
N ARG A 79 -6.59 1.79 8.85
CA ARG A 79 -7.11 1.24 10.10
C ARG A 79 -8.52 0.67 9.93
N LEU A 80 -9.45 1.45 9.40
CA LEU A 80 -10.86 1.03 9.22
C LEU A 80 -10.98 -0.23 8.35
N VAL A 81 -10.19 -0.32 7.27
CA VAL A 81 -10.15 -1.49 6.39
C VAL A 81 -9.50 -2.68 7.10
N GLY A 82 -8.42 -2.47 7.84
CA GLY A 82 -7.73 -3.51 8.61
C GLY A 82 -8.58 -4.12 9.74
N GLU A 83 -9.44 -3.31 10.35
CA GLU A 83 -10.39 -3.71 11.40
C GLU A 83 -11.64 -4.42 10.85
N ASN A 84 -11.85 -4.43 9.53
CA ASN A 84 -12.97 -5.14 8.94
C ASN A 84 -12.80 -6.66 9.12
N PRO A 85 -13.75 -7.38 9.77
CA PRO A 85 -13.59 -8.80 10.06
C PRO A 85 -13.32 -9.67 8.83
N ALA A 86 -13.95 -9.37 7.69
CA ALA A 86 -13.75 -10.11 6.46
C ALA A 86 -12.34 -9.90 5.88
N VAL A 87 -11.81 -8.69 5.99
CA VAL A 87 -10.42 -8.37 5.60
C VAL A 87 -9.43 -9.08 6.52
N SER A 88 -9.64 -9.04 7.84
CA SER A 88 -8.77 -9.72 8.80
C SER A 88 -8.75 -11.24 8.56
N LEU A 89 -9.92 -11.86 8.36
CA LEU A 89 -10.06 -13.29 8.01
C LEU A 89 -9.33 -13.63 6.71
N TRP A 90 -9.40 -12.77 5.69
CA TRP A 90 -8.68 -12.98 4.44
C TRP A 90 -7.16 -12.88 4.61
N ARG A 91 -6.66 -11.90 5.39
CA ARG A 91 -5.23 -11.73 5.68
C ARG A 91 -4.68 -12.95 6.41
N GLU A 92 -5.38 -13.47 7.41
CA GLU A 92 -5.01 -14.68 8.14
C GLU A 92 -4.91 -15.90 7.21
N LYS A 93 -5.94 -16.13 6.39
CA LYS A 93 -5.93 -17.22 5.40
C LYS A 93 -4.73 -17.11 4.46
N ARG A 94 -4.37 -15.91 3.99
CA ARG A 94 -3.22 -15.71 3.12
C ARG A 94 -1.89 -16.03 3.81
N GLU A 95 -1.71 -15.60 5.05
CA GLU A 95 -0.48 -15.90 5.80
C GLU A 95 -0.33 -17.41 6.04
N ILE A 96 -1.42 -18.11 6.40
CA ILE A 96 -1.41 -19.57 6.53
C ILE A 96 -0.96 -20.24 5.22
N GLN A 97 -1.45 -19.78 4.06
CA GLN A 97 -1.03 -20.33 2.77
C GLN A 97 0.44 -20.01 2.46
N ALA A 98 0.91 -18.80 2.77
CA ALA A 98 2.31 -18.43 2.60
C ALA A 98 3.24 -19.30 3.47
N GLN A 99 2.86 -19.59 4.71
CA GLN A 99 3.59 -20.48 5.62
C GLN A 99 3.65 -21.91 5.07
N LYS A 100 2.53 -22.47 4.61
CA LYS A 100 2.49 -23.79 3.97
C LYS A 100 3.48 -23.87 2.79
N LYS A 101 3.49 -22.85 1.93
CA LYS A 101 4.42 -22.77 0.79
C LYS A 101 5.89 -22.70 1.21
N ARG A 102 6.20 -21.95 2.28
CA ARG A 102 7.56 -21.86 2.85
C ARG A 102 8.02 -23.21 3.42
N ILE A 103 7.15 -23.94 4.10
CA ILE A 103 7.45 -25.28 4.65
C ILE A 103 7.74 -26.27 3.51
N TYR A 104 6.90 -26.31 2.49
CA TYR A 104 7.10 -27.22 1.34
C TYR A 104 8.43 -26.96 0.63
N ARG A 105 8.76 -25.69 0.35
CA ARG A 105 10.04 -25.31 -0.29
C ARG A 105 11.26 -25.73 0.53
N ARG A 106 11.18 -25.74 1.86
CA ARG A 106 12.30 -26.16 2.73
C ARG A 106 12.51 -27.69 2.71
N GLN A 107 11.47 -28.45 2.37
CA GLN A 107 11.50 -29.91 2.30
C GLN A 107 11.96 -30.44 0.93
N GLU A 108 12.03 -29.58 -0.09
CA GLU A 108 12.62 -29.95 -1.39
C GLU A 108 14.14 -30.10 -1.24
N PRO A 109 14.73 -31.23 -1.65
CA PRO A 109 16.18 -31.40 -1.62
C PRO A 109 16.83 -30.39 -2.58
N SER A 110 17.89 -29.72 -2.11
CA SER A 110 18.70 -28.84 -2.96
C SER A 110 19.26 -29.65 -4.14
N VAL A 111 18.77 -29.37 -5.35
CA VAL A 111 19.31 -29.88 -6.61
C VAL A 111 20.53 -29.06 -7.02
#